data_AF-A0A4Y9NY35-F1
#
_entry.id   AF-A0A4Y9NY35-F1
#
_cell.length_a   1.000
_cell.length_b   1.000
_cell.length_c   1.000
_cell.angle_alpha   90.00
_cell.angle_beta   90.00
_cell.angle_gamma   90.00
#
_symmetry.space_group_name_H-M   'P 1'
#
loop_
_entity.id
_entity.type
_entity.pdbx_description
1 polymer ?
#
loop_
_entity_poly.entity_id
_entity_poly.type
_entity_poly.pdbx_seq_one_letter_code
_entity_poly.pdbx_strand_id
1 'polypeptide(L)'
;MWMAEPVRVRRLSDREDQQVAADHSRGTGSAIRLRRAIVVPASAGGITVAANARLLQADEDSVRQVIHRFNELGMASLDPA
;
A
#
# COMPACT_ATOMS: atom_id res chain seq x y z
N MET A 1 -24.72 7.68 12.37
CA MET A 1 -23.24 7.63 12.27
C MET A 1 -22.90 7.51 10.79
N TRP A 2 -22.50 8.60 10.14
CA TRP A 2 -21.93 8.50 8.80
C TRP A 2 -20.54 7.89 8.97
N MET A 3 -20.40 6.61 8.63
CA MET A 3 -19.08 6.02 8.46
C MET A 3 -18.51 6.67 7.20
N ALA A 4 -17.48 7.50 7.37
CA ALA A 4 -16.69 7.96 6.23
C ALA A 4 -16.27 6.72 5.42
N GLU A 5 -16.33 6.81 4.09
CA GLU A 5 -15.97 5.69 3.22
C GLU A 5 -14.57 5.16 3.60
N PRO A 6 -14.40 3.83 3.72
CA PRO A 6 -13.12 3.27 4.10
C PRO A 6 -12.06 3.63 3.05
N VAL A 7 -10.99 4.31 3.48
CA VAL A 7 -9.85 4.70 2.63
C VAL A 7 -9.22 3.45 2.02
N ARG A 8 -9.13 3.41 0.69
CA ARG A 8 -8.60 2.30 -0.08
C ARG A 8 -7.73 2.78 -1.24
N VAL A 9 -6.80 1.91 -1.65
CA VAL A 9 -6.06 2.09 -2.90
C VAL A 9 -7.03 2.00 -4.07
N ARG A 10 -6.87 2.88 -5.06
CA ARG A 10 -7.57 2.79 -6.33
C ARG A 10 -7.28 1.46 -7.00
N ARG A 11 -8.12 1.05 -7.95
CA ARG A 11 -7.85 -0.16 -8.73
C ARG A 11 -6.44 -0.09 -9.34
N LEU A 12 -5.65 -1.14 -9.11
CA LEU A 12 -4.36 -1.34 -9.75
C LEU A 12 -4.56 -1.74 -11.21
N SER A 13 -3.69 -1.26 -12.09
CA SER A 13 -3.58 -1.80 -13.44
C SER A 13 -2.74 -3.07 -13.44
N ASP A 14 -2.92 -3.93 -14.46
CA ASP A 14 -2.17 -5.19 -14.57
C ASP A 14 -0.65 -5.00 -14.52
N ARG A 15 -0.16 -3.86 -15.03
CA ARG A 15 1.25 -3.48 -14.97
C ARG A 15 1.71 -3.16 -13.55
N GLU A 16 0.88 -2.45 -12.79
CA GLU A 16 1.16 -2.11 -11.39
C GLU A 16 1.16 -3.36 -10.53
N ASP A 17 0.18 -4.26 -10.73
CA ASP A 17 0.12 -5.56 -10.05
C ASP A 17 1.37 -6.41 -10.30
N GLN A 18 1.80 -6.51 -11.56
CA GLN A 18 3.03 -7.24 -11.91
C GLN A 18 4.28 -6.63 -11.30
N GLN A 19 4.38 -5.30 -11.27
CA GLN A 19 5.54 -4.61 -10.73
C GLN A 19 5.64 -4.74 -9.21
N VAL A 20 4.51 -4.63 -8.50
CA VAL A 20 4.45 -4.88 -7.05
C VAL A 20 4.84 -6.32 -6.71
N ALA A 21 4.36 -7.31 -7.47
CA ALA A 21 4.72 -8.71 -7.29
C ALA A 21 6.23 -8.97 -7.55
N ALA A 22 6.80 -8.31 -8.56
CA ALA A 22 8.23 -8.39 -8.85
C ALA A 22 9.09 -7.79 -7.73
N ASP A 23 8.69 -6.65 -7.16
CA ASP A 23 9.38 -6.03 -6.03
C ASP A 23 9.33 -6.93 -4.79
N HIS A 24 8.21 -7.62 -4.56
CA HIS A 24 8.07 -8.60 -3.48
C HIS A 24 9.05 -9.77 -3.60
N SER A 25 9.21 -10.31 -4.81
CA SER A 25 10.02 -11.51 -5.07
C SER A 25 11.52 -11.25 -5.13
N ARG A 26 11.95 -10.03 -5.51
CA ARG A 26 13.38 -9.71 -5.67
C ARG A 26 14.07 -9.25 -4.39
N GLY A 27 13.31 -8.99 -3.32
CA GLY A 27 13.84 -8.42 -2.09
C GLY A 27 14.29 -6.98 -2.31
N THR A 28 13.43 -6.02 -1.96
CA THR A 28 13.79 -4.61 -2.06
C THR A 28 14.82 -4.31 -0.97
N GLY A 29 16.03 -3.86 -1.29
CA GLY A 29 17.05 -3.44 -0.29
C GLY A 29 16.63 -2.29 0.63
N SER A 30 15.36 -1.85 0.57
CA SER A 30 14.73 -0.88 1.44
C SER A 30 13.51 -1.49 2.14
N ALA A 31 13.56 -1.59 3.47
CA ALA A 31 12.42 -2.01 4.29
C ALA A 31 11.18 -1.09 4.11
N ILE A 32 11.39 0.17 3.73
CA ILE A 32 10.32 1.12 3.43
C ILE A 32 9.59 0.72 2.15
N ARG A 33 10.33 0.40 1.09
CA ARG A 33 9.77 -0.06 -0.18
C ARG A 33 9.00 -1.37 0.02
N LEU A 34 9.57 -2.32 0.76
CA LEU A 34 8.90 -3.59 1.06
C LEU A 34 7.57 -3.37 1.79
N ARG A 35 7.54 -2.55 2.85
CA ARG A 35 6.29 -2.25 3.57
C ARG A 35 5.24 -1.63 2.66
N ARG A 36 5.61 -0.67 1.82
CA ARG A 36 4.69 -0.03 0.87
C ARG A 36 4.17 -1.02 -0.18
N ALA A 37 5.03 -1.93 -0.67
CA ALA A 37 4.67 -3.02 -1.57
C ALA A 37 3.78 -4.10 -0.93
N ILE A 38 3.63 -4.13 0.41
CA ILE A 38 2.63 -4.96 1.12
C ILE A 38 1.29 -4.22 1.23
N VAL A 39 1.32 -2.96 1.70
CA VAL A 39 0.10 -2.17 1.97
C VAL A 39 -0.76 -2.01 0.72
N VAL A 40 -0.13 -1.69 -0.40
CA VAL A 40 -0.81 -1.32 -1.65
C VAL A 40 -1.69 -2.47 -2.19
N PRO A 41 -1.15 -3.68 -2.45
CA PRO A 41 -1.96 -4.79 -2.93
C PRO A 41 -2.95 -5.30 -1.88
N ALA A 42 -2.60 -5.28 -0.59
CA ALA A 42 -3.52 -5.63 0.49
C ALA A 42 -4.75 -4.71 0.52
N SER A 43 -4.54 -3.39 0.44
CA SER A 43 -5.61 -2.40 0.40
C SER A 43 -6.46 -2.51 -0.87
N ALA A 44 -5.82 -2.72 -2.03
CA ALA A 44 -6.51 -2.95 -3.30
C ALA A 44 -7.38 -4.23 -3.27
N GLY A 45 -6.92 -5.27 -2.58
CA GLY A 45 -7.65 -6.52 -2.32
C GLY A 45 -8.73 -6.40 -1.23
N GLY A 46 -8.96 -5.22 -0.66
CA GLY A 46 -10.02 -4.96 0.31
C GLY A 46 -9.63 -5.16 1.78
N ILE A 47 -8.35 -5.42 2.08
CA ILE A 47 -7.87 -5.46 3.48
C ILE A 47 -7.96 -4.05 4.07
N THR A 48 -8.62 -3.95 5.23
CA THR A 48 -8.85 -2.66 5.90
C THR A 48 -7.54 -2.03 6.38
N VAL A 49 -7.58 -0.72 6.61
CA VAL A 49 -6.46 0.03 7.22
C VAL A 49 -6.05 -0.59 8.56
N ALA A 50 -7.02 -0.92 9.42
CA ALA A 50 -6.77 -1.53 10.72
C ALA A 50 -6.09 -2.92 10.61
N ALA A 51 -6.51 -3.75 9.65
CA ALA A 51 -5.89 -5.06 9.42
C ALA A 51 -4.46 -4.93 8.87
N ASN A 52 -4.22 -3.98 7.96
CA ASN A 52 -2.88 -3.67 7.46
C ASN A 52 -1.95 -3.15 8.57
N ALA A 53 -2.44 -2.24 9.41
CA ALA A 53 -1.69 -1.69 10.53
C ALA A 53 -1.21 -2.79 11.49
N ARG A 54 -2.10 -3.74 11.81
CA ARG A 54 -1.77 -4.93 12.62
C ARG A 54 -0.73 -5.82 11.95
N LEU A 55 -0.91 -6.12 10.66
CA LEU A 55 0.01 -6.97 9.90
C LEU A 55 1.43 -6.38 9.86
N LEU A 56 1.53 -5.06 9.73
CA LEU A 56 2.81 -4.37 9.55
C LEU A 56 3.42 -3.85 10.86
N GLN A 57 2.74 -4.05 11.99
CA GLN A 57 3.08 -3.46 13.28
C GLN A 57 3.32 -1.94 13.15
N ALA A 58 2.41 -1.27 12.45
CA ALA A 58 2.44 0.16 12.15
C ALA A 58 1.18 0.84 12.70
N ASP A 59 1.20 2.16 12.78
CA ASP A 59 0.02 2.95 13.08
C ASP A 59 -0.91 3.07 11.84
N GLU A 60 -2.21 3.24 12.08
CA GLU A 60 -3.20 3.36 11.00
C GLU A 60 -2.99 4.61 10.14
N ASP A 61 -2.41 5.68 10.68
CA ASP A 61 -2.17 6.93 9.93
C ASP A 61 -1.04 6.77 8.92
N SER A 62 0.01 6.03 9.25
CA SER A 62 1.06 5.60 8.34
C SER A 62 0.49 4.79 7.18
N VAL A 63 -0.45 3.89 7.46
CA VAL A 63 -1.13 3.11 6.41
C VAL A 63 -1.99 4.01 5.52
N ARG A 64 -2.78 4.93 6.11
CA ARG A 64 -3.56 5.93 5.36
C ARG A 64 -2.66 6.78 4.48
N GLN A 65 -1.53 7.26 4.99
CA GLN A 65 -0.57 8.08 4.25
C GLN A 65 -0.03 7.32 3.03
N VAL A 66 0.31 6.04 3.17
CA VAL A 66 0.75 5.21 2.04
C VAL A 66 -0.35 5.08 0.99
N ILE A 67 -1.59 4.83 1.41
CA ILE A 67 -2.74 4.72 0.49
C ILE A 67 -2.96 6.04 -0.27
N HIS A 68 -2.98 7.17 0.44
CA HIS A 68 -3.15 8.49 -0.17
C HIS A 68 -2.02 8.80 -1.15
N ARG A 69 -0.76 8.57 -0.75
CA ARG A 69 0.40 8.82 -1.60
C ARG A 69 0.40 7.94 -2.84
N PHE A 70 -0.03 6.68 -2.73
CA PHE A 70 -0.17 5.80 -3.88
C PHE A 70 -1.29 6.24 -4.82
N ASN A 71 -2.44 6.68 -4.28
CA ASN A 71 -3.54 7.18 -5.10
C ASN A 71 -3.17 8.46 -5.87
N GLU A 72 -2.28 9.29 -5.31
CA GLU A 72 -1.77 10.51 -5.95
C GLU A 72 -0.65 10.23 -6.96
N LEU A 73 0.37 9.44 -6.59
CA LEU A 73 1.62 9.31 -7.34
C LEU A 73 1.77 7.95 -8.08
N GLY A 74 0.89 7.00 -7.83
CA GLY A 74 1.02 5.62 -8.31
C GLY A 74 2.30 4.96 -7.83
N MET A 75 2.94 4.18 -8.70
CA MET A 75 4.14 3.40 -8.37
C MET A 75 5.31 4.24 -7.86
N ALA A 76 5.41 5.53 -8.24
CA ALA A 76 6.45 6.43 -7.74
C ALA A 76 6.39 6.63 -6.21
N SER A 77 5.25 6.35 -5.58
CA SER A 77 5.11 6.39 -4.12
C SER A 77 5.86 5.26 -3.39
N LEU A 78 6.20 4.17 -4.07
CA LEU A 78 6.90 3.02 -3.46
C LEU A 78 8.39 3.31 -3.24
N ASP A 79 8.92 4.26 -3.98
CA ASP A 79 10.34 4.61 -3.96
C ASP A 79 10.65 5.45 -2.70
N PRO A 80 11.67 5.07 -1.91
CA PRO A 80 12.26 6.00 -0.96
C PRO A 80 13.04 7.03 -1.79
N ALA A 81 12.58 8.28 -1.77
CA ALA A 81 13.41 9.41 -2.20
C ALA A 81 14.62 9.54 -1.28
#